data_AF-A0A094GC76-F1
#
_entry.id   AF-A0A094GC76-F1
#
_cell.length_a   1.000
_cell.length_b   1.000
_cell.length_c   1.000
_cell.angle_alpha   90.00
_cell.angle_beta   90.00
_cell.angle_gamma   90.00
#
_symmetry.space_group_name_H-M   'P 1'
#
loop_
_entity.id
_entity.type
_entity.pdbx_description
1 polymer ?
#
loop_
_entity_poly.entity_id
_entity_poly.type
_entity_poly.pdbx_seq_one_letter_code
_entity_poly.pdbx_strand_id
1 'polypeptide(L)'
;MAAKPIEWLPLPETNGSVKLQLLDGGSFIANYAVLHAGVKDESFRMYNWAFHIFHHATNRHILWDLGLTSNPNDYTPWVNKFLIDVLKPVSPKLSISEQLKQRGVNVEEVDSVIFSSCGHAHWDHSRPIREFFPNATGYFGPGTTDFCSPGHLVDSNCQWDGRFFDPENKTETWEELNGPWEKFGPFTKALDYFGDGSFWIIQAPGHMPGNLCAVVKLEDGEWVLLGSDCCHSRELFDGVHEIAVWKQPDGSTSSLQADLCAAKDTIARIRIMERDLKLSIEFNSPTVAMSSIVSENKALRFGVIGPAGFGGSYLCLELINRGHHVVGISRNPGKLGSHERYTPISADVSTQGIEELALVFENLDVVVNEYGPHSAGADALQYMPYLEVARKIILAIKLAKVKYFIMVGGCGSLFMPGNNYESVLENKGWWLAYRRAIADSEAHTSYMEERLGPMGTGLRKYRIARLAQRTGEGTAETKQIIEDYEGYVRRNDRALEFITGCRTSFMFFDGNTSFRWTFVSPSALYRPGKRTGNFEIRFDELPLKGDEKDPTNLDDRLHGISAADLAIAIADEGELQTKCWRHWSAFADLADDTPTPSYVTLIPSSHI
;
A
#
# COMPACT_ATOMS: atom_id res chain seq x y z
N MET A 1 33.56 28.88 14.89
CA MET A 1 33.96 27.93 15.94
C MET A 1 33.38 26.58 15.56
N ALA A 2 34.19 25.53 15.41
CA ALA A 2 33.66 24.20 15.13
C ALA A 2 32.75 23.77 16.29
N ALA A 3 31.51 23.39 16.00
CA ALA A 3 30.58 22.88 16.99
C ALA A 3 31.20 21.65 17.67
N LYS A 4 31.11 21.55 19.01
CA LYS A 4 31.55 20.35 19.72
C LYS A 4 30.73 19.14 19.20
N PRO A 5 31.36 17.98 18.99
CA PRO A 5 30.64 16.78 18.56
C PRO A 5 29.59 16.40 19.61
N ILE A 6 28.40 16.00 19.16
CA ILE A 6 27.32 15.53 20.03
C ILE A 6 27.72 14.14 20.55
N GLU A 7 27.93 14.03 21.86
CA GLU A 7 28.17 12.75 22.54
C GLU A 7 26.86 11.94 22.63
N TRP A 8 26.94 10.62 22.49
CA TRP A 8 25.79 9.71 22.56
C TRP A 8 26.11 8.42 23.30
N LEU A 9 25.09 7.78 23.88
CA LEU A 9 25.16 6.49 24.56
C LEU A 9 24.66 5.35 23.65
N PRO A 10 25.21 4.13 23.78
CA PRO A 10 24.63 2.96 23.10
C PRO A 10 23.20 2.70 23.59
N LEU A 11 22.42 1.97 22.79
CA LEU A 11 21.08 1.55 23.18
C LEU A 11 21.13 0.62 24.40
N PRO A 12 20.14 0.71 25.31
CA PRO A 12 20.12 -0.11 26.52
C PRO A 12 19.93 -1.59 26.16
N GLU A 13 20.62 -2.47 26.88
CA GLU A 13 20.33 -3.89 26.84
C GLU A 13 19.02 -4.16 27.59
N THR A 14 18.04 -4.72 26.91
CA THR A 14 16.72 -5.04 27.48
C THR A 14 16.13 -6.28 26.82
N ASN A 15 15.33 -7.03 27.58
CA ASN A 15 14.47 -8.11 27.07
C ASN A 15 13.01 -7.66 26.89
N GLY A 16 12.68 -6.43 27.25
CA GLY A 16 11.36 -5.83 27.05
C GLY A 16 11.12 -5.53 25.57
N SER A 17 9.86 -5.63 25.16
CA SER A 17 9.42 -5.32 23.80
C SER A 17 7.96 -4.89 23.79
N VAL A 18 7.60 -4.09 22.80
CA VAL A 18 6.22 -3.68 22.54
C VAL A 18 5.78 -4.16 21.16
N LYS A 19 4.48 -4.36 21.01
CA LYS A 19 3.83 -4.52 19.72
C LYS A 19 3.39 -3.15 19.24
N LEU A 20 3.86 -2.75 18.07
CA LEU A 20 3.54 -1.46 17.45
C LEU A 20 2.59 -1.67 16.27
N GLN A 21 1.55 -0.85 16.18
CA GLN A 21 0.56 -0.93 15.11
C GLN A 21 0.27 0.46 14.57
N LEU A 22 0.40 0.63 13.26
CA LEU A 22 0.00 1.85 12.57
C LEU A 22 -1.53 1.96 12.48
N LEU A 23 -2.04 3.17 12.69
CA LEU A 23 -3.42 3.57 12.53
C LEU A 23 -3.51 4.73 11.54
N ASP A 24 -4.48 4.65 10.63
CA ASP A 24 -4.80 5.74 9.70
C ASP A 24 -5.38 6.91 10.50
N GLY A 25 -4.65 8.02 10.57
CA GLY A 25 -5.11 9.27 11.19
C GLY A 25 -5.62 10.27 10.16
N GLY A 26 -5.82 9.89 8.90
CA GLY A 26 -6.28 10.78 7.85
C GLY A 26 -5.15 11.61 7.23
N SER A 27 -5.54 12.66 6.51
CA SER A 27 -4.59 13.48 5.74
C SER A 27 -5.11 14.88 5.43
N PHE A 28 -4.23 15.82 5.12
CA PHE A 28 -4.58 17.19 4.72
C PHE A 28 -3.64 17.74 3.64
N ILE A 29 -4.06 18.78 2.93
CA ILE A 29 -3.24 19.49 1.94
C ILE A 29 -2.31 20.45 2.67
N ALA A 30 -1.01 20.21 2.54
CA ALA A 30 0.06 21.09 3.01
C ALA A 30 0.74 21.77 1.82
N ASN A 31 1.59 22.75 2.11
CA ASN A 31 2.30 23.53 1.10
C ASN A 31 3.81 23.32 1.23
N TYR A 32 4.47 22.97 0.13
CA TYR A 32 5.90 22.69 0.08
C TYR A 32 6.75 23.88 0.53
N ALA A 33 6.34 25.11 0.18
CA ALA A 33 7.04 26.34 0.51
C ALA A 33 6.91 26.74 1.99
N VAL A 34 5.95 26.16 2.72
CA VAL A 34 5.81 26.36 4.18
C VAL A 34 6.76 25.46 4.96
N LEU A 35 7.24 24.37 4.35
CA LEU A 35 8.17 23.42 4.95
C LEU A 35 9.62 23.67 4.54
N HIS A 36 9.85 23.85 3.23
CA HIS A 36 11.18 23.92 2.64
C HIS A 36 11.52 25.35 2.19
N ALA A 37 12.69 25.83 2.56
CA ALA A 37 13.16 27.15 2.15
C ALA A 37 13.50 27.17 0.65
N GLY A 38 13.06 28.22 -0.05
CA GLY A 38 13.48 28.51 -1.44
C GLY A 38 12.84 27.64 -2.52
N VAL A 39 11.83 26.84 -2.18
CA VAL A 39 11.05 26.04 -3.13
C VAL A 39 9.87 26.82 -3.68
N LYS A 40 9.29 26.33 -4.78
CA LYS A 40 8.06 26.91 -5.34
C LYS A 40 6.86 26.59 -4.47
N ASP A 41 5.87 27.48 -4.54
CA ASP A 41 4.55 27.27 -3.95
C ASP A 41 3.86 26.09 -4.66
N GLU A 42 3.83 24.94 -3.99
CA GLU A 42 3.26 23.71 -4.49
C GLU A 42 2.51 23.00 -3.36
N SER A 43 1.28 22.60 -3.62
CA SER A 43 0.46 21.88 -2.64
C SER A 43 0.70 20.38 -2.75
N PHE A 44 0.78 19.69 -1.61
CA PHE A 44 0.92 18.24 -1.56
C PHE A 44 0.04 17.66 -0.44
N ARG A 45 -0.20 16.34 -0.46
CA ARG A 45 -1.00 15.66 0.56
C ARG A 45 -0.07 15.17 1.69
N MET A 46 -0.29 15.67 2.91
CA MET A 46 0.40 15.21 4.12
C MET A 46 -0.49 14.23 4.89
N TYR A 47 0.08 13.10 5.29
CA TYR A 47 -0.62 12.09 6.08
C TYR A 47 -0.31 12.28 7.56
N ASN A 48 -1.35 12.15 8.40
CA ASN A 48 -1.22 12.19 9.84
C ASN A 48 -1.39 10.76 10.37
N TRP A 49 -0.34 10.21 10.97
CA TRP A 49 -0.33 8.83 11.44
C TRP A 49 -0.49 8.77 12.95
N ALA A 50 -1.28 7.82 13.42
CA ALA A 50 -1.37 7.48 14.83
C ALA A 50 -0.83 6.07 15.05
N PHE A 51 -0.31 5.77 16.24
CA PHE A 51 0.21 4.45 16.55
C PHE A 51 -0.44 3.88 17.80
N HIS A 52 -0.78 2.60 17.75
CA HIS A 52 -1.14 1.82 18.92
C HIS A 52 0.08 1.02 19.37
N ILE A 53 0.48 1.24 20.62
CA ILE A 53 1.58 0.56 21.29
C ILE A 53 0.97 -0.35 22.36
N PHE A 54 1.15 -1.65 22.18
CA PHE A 54 0.71 -2.66 23.14
C PHE A 54 1.91 -3.26 23.86
N HIS A 55 1.90 -3.15 25.19
CA HIS A 55 2.95 -3.70 26.03
C HIS A 55 2.48 -4.99 26.70
N HIS A 56 2.98 -6.11 26.19
CA HIS A 56 2.57 -7.46 26.61
C HIS A 56 2.83 -7.73 28.09
N ALA A 57 3.94 -7.25 28.65
CA ALA A 57 4.32 -7.57 30.03
C ALA A 57 3.40 -6.95 31.07
N THR A 58 2.82 -5.77 30.80
CA THR A 58 1.88 -5.09 31.70
C THR A 58 0.43 -5.13 31.21
N ASN A 59 0.18 -5.69 30.02
CA ASN A 59 -1.12 -5.64 29.34
C ASN A 59 -1.68 -4.21 29.25
N ARG A 60 -0.84 -3.26 28.82
CA ARG A 60 -1.19 -1.84 28.69
C ARG A 60 -1.29 -1.42 27.23
N HIS A 61 -2.24 -0.54 26.94
CA HIS A 61 -2.56 -0.05 25.61
C HIS A 61 -2.37 1.46 25.57
N ILE A 62 -1.45 1.88 24.71
CA ILE A 62 -1.08 3.28 24.55
C ILE A 62 -1.40 3.71 23.13
N LEU A 63 -1.97 4.91 22.98
CA LEU A 63 -2.06 5.59 21.70
C LEU A 63 -1.01 6.69 21.62
N TRP A 64 -0.30 6.74 20.49
CA TRP A 64 0.65 7.76 20.11
C TRP A 64 -0.02 8.60 19.00
N ASP A 65 -0.51 9.80 19.36
CA ASP A 65 -1.43 10.65 18.57
C ASP A 65 -2.81 10.05 18.24
N LEU A 66 -3.72 10.91 17.75
CA LEU A 66 -5.10 10.56 17.39
C LEU A 66 -5.55 10.96 15.99
N GLY A 67 -4.70 11.66 15.23
CA GLY A 67 -4.97 12.15 13.88
C GLY A 67 -6.22 13.03 13.76
N LEU A 68 -6.76 13.05 12.54
CA LEU A 68 -7.88 13.87 12.10
C LEU A 68 -9.24 13.19 12.25
N THR A 69 -10.26 14.03 12.25
CA THR A 69 -11.68 13.70 12.36
C THR A 69 -12.51 14.60 11.45
N SER A 70 -13.68 14.12 11.04
CA SER A 70 -14.63 14.90 10.24
C SER A 70 -15.60 15.71 11.09
N ASN A 71 -15.59 15.51 12.42
CA ASN A 71 -16.47 16.23 13.35
C ASN A 71 -15.90 17.62 13.68
N PRO A 72 -16.58 18.72 13.30
CA PRO A 72 -16.10 20.07 13.57
C PRO A 72 -16.00 20.40 15.07
N ASN A 73 -16.78 19.72 15.92
CA ASN A 73 -16.76 19.94 17.37
C ASN A 73 -15.49 19.42 18.03
N ASP A 74 -14.73 18.57 17.35
CA ASP A 74 -13.45 18.08 17.86
C ASP A 74 -12.35 19.16 17.74
N TYR A 75 -12.58 20.21 16.92
CA TYR A 75 -11.62 21.30 16.69
C TYR A 75 -12.05 22.62 17.35
N THR A 76 -11.09 23.52 17.58
CA THR A 76 -11.36 24.86 18.12
C THR A 76 -12.06 25.75 17.09
N PRO A 77 -12.80 26.79 17.51
CA PRO A 77 -13.41 27.75 16.59
C PRO A 77 -12.41 28.40 15.63
N TRP A 78 -11.19 28.65 16.10
CA TRP A 78 -10.11 29.21 15.29
C TRP A 78 -9.69 28.25 14.17
N VAL A 79 -9.46 26.97 14.50
CA VAL A 79 -9.08 25.94 13.50
C VAL A 79 -10.16 25.79 12.44
N ASN A 80 -11.43 25.68 12.88
CA ASN A 80 -12.59 25.59 11.99
C ASN A 80 -12.68 26.79 11.04
N LYS A 81 -12.35 27.99 11.52
CA LYS A 81 -12.45 29.23 10.74
C LYS A 81 -11.28 29.45 9.78
N PHE A 82 -10.05 29.08 10.15
CA PHE A 82 -8.84 29.49 9.43
C PHE A 82 -8.09 28.35 8.75
N LEU A 83 -8.22 27.11 9.23
CA LEU A 83 -7.41 25.98 8.75
C LEU A 83 -8.20 24.98 7.91
N ILE A 84 -9.44 24.65 8.27
CA ILE A 84 -10.20 23.57 7.60
C ILE A 84 -10.36 23.84 6.09
N ASP A 85 -10.74 25.05 5.69
CA ASP A 85 -10.95 25.40 4.28
C ASP A 85 -9.64 25.47 3.48
N VAL A 86 -8.54 25.84 4.14
CA VAL A 86 -7.22 26.01 3.53
C VAL A 86 -6.54 24.65 3.35
N LEU A 87 -6.50 23.87 4.43
CA LEU A 87 -5.79 22.60 4.51
C LEU A 87 -6.63 21.41 4.04
N LYS A 88 -7.96 21.55 3.90
CA LYS A 88 -8.85 20.50 3.36
C LYS A 88 -8.60 19.12 3.98
N PRO A 89 -8.71 18.99 5.31
CA PRO A 89 -8.49 17.73 5.99
C PRO A 89 -9.50 16.67 5.54
N VAL A 90 -9.01 15.43 5.49
CA VAL A 90 -9.76 14.23 5.16
C VAL A 90 -9.59 13.29 6.34
N SER A 91 -10.70 12.96 6.99
CA SER A 91 -10.73 11.99 8.08
C SER A 91 -10.31 10.60 7.57
N PRO A 92 -9.77 9.74 8.44
CA PRO A 92 -9.53 8.35 8.07
C PRO A 92 -10.83 7.65 7.67
N LYS A 93 -10.73 6.59 6.86
CA LYS A 93 -11.91 5.83 6.41
C LYS A 93 -12.67 5.19 7.56
N LEU A 94 -11.93 4.78 8.59
CA LEU A 94 -12.44 4.26 9.85
C LEU A 94 -11.85 5.11 10.96
N SER A 95 -12.67 5.50 11.94
CA SER A 95 -12.19 6.20 13.13
C SER A 95 -11.13 5.36 13.87
N ILE A 96 -10.25 6.01 14.64
CA ILE A 96 -9.25 5.31 15.46
C ILE A 96 -9.88 4.25 16.38
N SER A 97 -11.05 4.54 16.95
CA SER A 97 -11.79 3.59 17.79
C SER A 97 -12.29 2.37 17.00
N GLU A 98 -12.80 2.55 15.77
CA GLU A 98 -13.19 1.44 14.89
C GLU A 98 -11.98 0.61 14.44
N GLN A 99 -10.86 1.28 14.15
CA GLN A 99 -9.59 0.64 13.79
C GLN A 99 -9.06 -0.24 14.93
N LEU A 100 -9.15 0.19 16.18
CA LEU A 100 -8.78 -0.61 17.35
C LEU A 100 -9.72 -1.81 17.53
N LYS A 101 -11.04 -1.59 17.41
CA LYS A 101 -12.04 -2.66 17.53
C LYS A 101 -11.83 -3.77 16.50
N GLN A 102 -11.50 -3.42 15.26
CA GLN A 102 -11.16 -4.41 14.22
C GLN A 102 -9.90 -5.23 14.55
N ARG A 103 -9.00 -4.67 15.36
CA ARG A 103 -7.78 -5.32 15.85
C ARG A 103 -7.99 -6.05 17.18
N GLY A 104 -9.23 -6.11 17.67
CA GLY A 104 -9.60 -6.80 18.91
C GLY A 104 -9.29 -6.02 20.20
N VAL A 105 -9.11 -4.70 20.12
CA VAL A 105 -8.86 -3.82 21.27
C VAL A 105 -10.10 -2.96 21.51
N ASN A 106 -10.68 -3.05 22.70
CA ASN A 106 -11.79 -2.18 23.11
C ASN A 106 -11.24 -0.82 23.55
N VAL A 107 -12.02 0.23 23.33
CA VAL A 107 -11.57 1.60 23.61
C VAL A 107 -11.38 1.87 25.10
N GLU A 108 -12.07 1.10 25.94
CA GLU A 108 -11.98 1.12 27.39
C GLU A 108 -10.69 0.48 27.91
N GLU A 109 -9.98 -0.29 27.07
CA GLU A 109 -8.69 -0.92 27.42
C GLU A 109 -7.51 0.04 27.20
N VAL A 110 -7.72 1.14 26.44
CA VAL A 110 -6.72 2.19 26.25
C VAL A 110 -6.58 2.97 27.55
N ASP A 111 -5.40 2.90 28.16
CA ASP A 111 -5.11 3.54 29.45
C ASP A 111 -4.39 4.89 29.30
N SER A 112 -3.66 5.08 28.20
CA SER A 112 -2.89 6.30 27.97
C SER A 112 -3.02 6.77 26.53
N VAL A 113 -3.25 8.07 26.35
CA VAL A 113 -3.05 8.75 25.06
C VAL A 113 -1.89 9.71 25.21
N ILE A 114 -0.79 9.40 24.53
CA ILE A 114 0.41 10.21 24.50
C ILE A 114 0.40 10.94 23.17
N PHE A 115 0.22 12.25 23.22
CA PHE A 115 0.15 13.08 22.03
C PHE A 115 1.52 13.36 21.44
N SER A 116 2.35 12.36 21.16
CA SER A 116 3.47 12.32 20.20
C SER A 116 4.06 13.64 19.68
N SER A 117 3.27 14.47 19.03
CA SER A 117 3.43 15.93 18.92
C SER A 117 3.53 16.67 20.28
N CYS A 118 4.03 16.03 21.35
CA CYS A 118 3.61 16.25 22.74
C CYS A 118 4.24 17.50 23.35
N GLY A 119 4.63 18.44 22.54
CA GLY A 119 4.87 19.81 22.94
C GLY A 119 3.85 20.76 22.50
N HIS A 120 2.88 20.30 21.71
CA HIS A 120 1.91 21.16 21.11
C HIS A 120 0.59 20.53 20.81
N ALA A 121 -0.42 21.24 21.29
CA ALA A 121 -1.81 20.95 21.06
C ALA A 121 -2.25 21.40 19.66
N HIS A 122 -1.44 21.10 18.63
CA HIS A 122 -1.90 21.30 17.27
C HIS A 122 -3.08 20.37 16.97
N TRP A 123 -3.98 20.94 16.19
CA TRP A 123 -5.31 20.42 15.89
C TRP A 123 -5.30 19.07 15.17
N ASP A 124 -4.23 18.75 14.47
CA ASP A 124 -4.10 17.54 13.67
C ASP A 124 -3.60 16.34 14.48
N HIS A 125 -3.12 16.57 15.71
CA HIS A 125 -2.65 15.54 16.62
C HIS A 125 -3.49 15.43 17.90
N SER A 126 -4.01 16.56 18.37
CA SER A 126 -4.74 16.67 19.63
C SER A 126 -6.22 16.90 19.41
N ARG A 127 -7.03 16.04 20.05
CA ARG A 127 -8.50 16.14 20.12
C ARG A 127 -9.00 15.58 21.44
N PRO A 128 -10.24 15.92 21.86
CA PRO A 128 -10.81 15.39 23.08
C PRO A 128 -10.79 13.87 23.11
N ILE A 129 -10.42 13.31 24.26
CA ILE A 129 -10.27 11.86 24.44
C ILE A 129 -11.39 11.29 25.30
N ARG A 130 -11.96 12.07 26.20
CA ARG A 130 -12.91 11.62 27.21
C ARG A 130 -14.11 10.87 26.63
N GLU A 131 -14.64 11.32 25.49
CA GLU A 131 -15.79 10.69 24.84
C GLU A 131 -15.44 9.34 24.21
N PHE A 132 -14.21 9.22 23.68
CA PHE A 132 -13.79 8.07 22.88
C PHE A 132 -13.00 7.02 23.68
N PHE A 133 -12.22 7.47 24.66
CA PHE A 133 -11.32 6.69 25.51
C PHE A 133 -11.57 7.06 26.98
N PRO A 134 -12.69 6.62 27.57
CA PRO A 134 -13.16 7.12 28.87
C PRO A 134 -12.22 6.80 30.04
N ASN A 135 -11.38 5.78 29.89
CA ASN A 135 -10.40 5.35 30.91
C ASN A 135 -9.00 5.92 30.68
N ALA A 136 -8.77 6.60 29.54
CA ALA A 136 -7.44 7.06 29.19
C ALA A 136 -7.09 8.38 29.87
N THR A 137 -5.83 8.51 30.28
CA THR A 137 -5.23 9.81 30.66
C THR A 137 -4.44 10.37 29.48
N GLY A 138 -4.66 11.63 29.15
CA GLY A 138 -3.88 12.35 28.16
C GLY A 138 -2.55 12.82 28.75
N TYR A 139 -1.45 12.60 28.04
CA TYR A 139 -0.13 13.08 28.48
C TYR A 139 0.42 14.08 27.49
N PHE A 140 0.94 15.20 27.99
CA PHE A 140 1.72 16.20 27.25
C PHE A 140 3.15 16.26 27.78
N GLY A 141 4.06 16.81 27.01
CA GLY A 141 5.46 17.05 27.37
C GLY A 141 5.62 18.35 28.16
N PRO A 142 6.72 18.49 28.92
CA PRO A 142 6.92 19.63 29.81
C PRO A 142 6.92 20.99 29.11
N GLY A 143 6.21 21.96 29.68
CA GLY A 143 6.14 23.33 29.16
C GLY A 143 5.05 23.56 28.11
N THR A 144 4.21 22.56 27.86
CA THR A 144 3.05 22.69 26.95
C THR A 144 1.99 23.60 27.57
N THR A 145 1.76 23.49 28.88
CA THR A 145 0.79 24.31 29.63
C THR A 145 1.12 25.79 29.53
N ASP A 146 2.38 26.16 29.79
CA ASP A 146 2.85 27.55 29.75
C ASP A 146 2.70 28.17 28.35
N PHE A 147 2.74 27.34 27.30
CA PHE A 147 2.64 27.80 25.91
C PHE A 147 1.19 27.83 25.39
N CYS A 148 0.34 26.90 25.84
CA CYS A 148 -1.01 26.71 25.30
C CYS A 148 -2.14 27.33 26.15
N SER A 149 -1.89 27.62 27.42
CA SER A 149 -2.87 28.24 28.31
C SER A 149 -3.16 29.70 27.88
N PRO A 150 -4.41 30.19 27.96
CA PRO A 150 -5.59 29.58 28.58
C PRO A 150 -6.49 28.77 27.63
N GLY A 151 -6.13 28.63 26.35
CA GLY A 151 -6.93 27.91 25.35
C GLY A 151 -8.23 28.61 24.92
N HIS A 152 -8.95 27.97 24.00
CA HIS A 152 -10.07 28.60 23.28
C HIS A 152 -11.34 28.85 24.12
N LEU A 153 -11.47 28.21 25.28
CA LEU A 153 -12.60 28.42 26.18
C LEU A 153 -12.56 29.80 26.86
N VAL A 154 -11.35 30.36 27.03
CA VAL A 154 -11.14 31.74 27.52
C VAL A 154 -11.00 32.73 26.37
N ASP A 155 -10.26 32.36 25.31
CA ASP A 155 -10.11 33.20 24.10
C ASP A 155 -10.50 32.41 22.84
N SER A 156 -11.69 32.66 22.30
CA SER A 156 -12.19 32.00 21.08
C SER A 156 -11.31 32.17 19.82
N ASN A 157 -10.37 33.13 19.81
CA ASN A 157 -9.40 33.31 18.72
C ASN A 157 -8.09 32.54 18.96
N CYS A 158 -7.98 31.79 20.05
CA CYS A 158 -6.85 30.93 20.33
C CYS A 158 -7.01 29.58 19.60
N GLN A 159 -5.91 29.10 19.01
CA GLN A 159 -5.89 27.80 18.35
C GLN A 159 -5.89 26.62 19.33
N TRP A 160 -5.45 26.84 20.58
CA TRP A 160 -5.25 25.79 21.58
C TRP A 160 -6.55 25.33 22.23
N ASP A 161 -6.65 24.03 22.50
CA ASP A 161 -7.87 23.44 23.03
C ASP A 161 -8.06 23.70 24.54
N GLY A 162 -9.01 24.58 24.90
CA GLY A 162 -9.30 24.89 26.30
C GLY A 162 -9.84 23.70 27.10
N ARG A 163 -10.36 22.65 26.46
CA ARG A 163 -10.76 21.41 27.15
C ARG A 163 -9.58 20.74 27.86
N PHE A 164 -8.35 21.01 27.40
CA PHE A 164 -7.12 20.69 28.10
C PHE A 164 -6.57 21.90 28.89
N PHE A 165 -6.34 23.04 28.24
CA PHE A 165 -5.49 24.11 28.80
C PHE A 165 -6.21 25.24 29.54
N ASP A 166 -7.55 25.16 29.68
CA ASP A 166 -8.30 26.09 30.52
C ASP A 166 -8.07 25.73 32.01
N PRO A 167 -7.57 26.67 32.84
CA PRO A 167 -7.28 26.40 34.25
C PRO A 167 -8.53 26.12 35.10
N GLU A 168 -9.70 26.62 34.70
CA GLU A 168 -10.95 26.55 35.47
C GLU A 168 -11.96 25.56 34.87
N ASN A 169 -12.02 25.47 33.53
CA ASN A 169 -13.09 24.79 32.80
C ASN A 169 -12.63 23.56 31.99
N LYS A 170 -11.39 23.08 32.16
CA LYS A 170 -10.91 21.88 31.48
C LYS A 170 -11.81 20.67 31.77
N THR A 171 -12.12 19.91 30.72
CA THR A 171 -13.00 18.73 30.79
C THR A 171 -12.26 17.41 30.66
N GLU A 172 -11.07 17.44 30.06
CA GLU A 172 -10.24 16.27 29.80
C GLU A 172 -9.39 15.88 31.03
N THR A 173 -9.16 14.58 31.18
CA THR A 173 -8.21 14.05 32.18
C THR A 173 -6.83 14.02 31.54
N TRP A 174 -5.92 14.88 32.01
CA TRP A 174 -4.58 14.97 31.43
C TRP A 174 -3.52 15.50 32.40
N GLU A 175 -2.25 15.21 32.09
CA GLU A 175 -1.07 15.66 32.84
C GLU A 175 0.12 15.99 31.91
N GLU A 176 1.06 16.81 32.38
CA GLU A 176 2.40 16.85 31.78
C GLU A 176 3.25 15.71 32.32
N LEU A 177 4.00 15.04 31.44
CA LEU A 177 4.95 14.01 31.81
C LEU A 177 6.00 14.60 32.73
N ASN A 178 6.10 14.01 33.91
CA ASN A 178 7.16 14.28 34.86
C ASN A 178 8.20 13.17 34.75
N GLY A 179 9.45 13.49 35.08
CA GLY A 179 10.55 12.51 35.04
C GLY A 179 10.35 11.31 35.98
N PRO A 180 11.36 10.45 36.14
CA PRO A 180 12.77 10.78 35.98
C PRO A 180 13.19 10.93 34.52
N TRP A 181 14.00 11.97 34.25
CA TRP A 181 14.60 12.20 32.94
C TRP A 181 16.00 11.62 32.92
N GLU A 182 16.26 10.74 31.98
CA GLU A 182 17.52 10.03 31.80
C GLU A 182 18.14 10.33 30.43
N LYS A 183 19.39 9.91 30.22
CA LYS A 183 20.03 10.01 28.92
C LYS A 183 19.67 8.80 28.07
N PHE A 184 19.28 9.04 26.81
CA PHE A 184 19.02 7.99 25.83
C PHE A 184 19.62 8.40 24.47
N GLY A 185 20.55 7.60 23.95
CA GLY A 185 21.28 7.94 22.73
C GLY A 185 21.95 9.33 22.84
N PRO A 186 21.73 10.24 21.88
CA PRO A 186 22.20 11.62 21.92
C PRO A 186 21.31 12.56 22.76
N PHE A 187 20.18 12.12 23.30
CA PHE A 187 19.27 12.98 24.07
C PHE A 187 19.56 12.93 25.56
N THR A 188 19.37 14.06 26.24
CA THR A 188 19.65 14.19 27.69
C THR A 188 18.44 14.00 28.59
N LYS A 189 17.24 13.98 28.01
CA LYS A 189 15.98 13.86 28.73
C LYS A 189 15.06 12.88 28.01
N ALA A 190 15.08 11.64 28.47
CA ALA A 190 14.22 10.56 28.04
C ALA A 190 13.62 9.86 29.26
N LEU A 191 12.40 9.38 29.14
CA LEU A 191 11.65 8.65 30.16
C LEU A 191 11.43 7.23 29.64
N ASP A 192 11.95 6.23 30.35
CA ASP A 192 11.55 4.83 30.16
C ASP A 192 10.15 4.66 30.76
N TYR A 193 9.13 4.61 29.89
CA TYR A 193 7.73 4.70 30.30
C TYR A 193 7.26 3.46 31.06
N PHE A 194 7.78 2.28 30.70
CA PHE A 194 7.46 1.02 31.38
C PHE A 194 8.51 0.63 32.42
N GLY A 195 9.69 1.22 32.39
CA GLY A 195 10.80 0.89 33.28
C GLY A 195 11.51 -0.43 32.92
N ASP A 196 11.19 -1.00 31.76
CA ASP A 196 11.81 -2.23 31.24
C ASP A 196 12.69 -1.97 30.02
N GLY A 197 12.83 -0.73 29.57
CA GLY A 197 13.63 -0.31 28.42
C GLY A 197 12.96 -0.51 27.06
N SER A 198 11.71 -0.97 26.99
CA SER A 198 11.02 -1.24 25.72
C SER A 198 10.39 -0.01 25.05
N PHE A 199 10.07 1.03 25.82
CA PHE A 199 9.41 2.24 25.32
C PHE A 199 9.95 3.49 26.01
N TRP A 200 10.60 4.34 25.23
CA TRP A 200 11.24 5.57 25.65
C TRP A 200 10.52 6.77 25.08
N ILE A 201 10.21 7.75 25.93
CA ILE A 201 9.64 9.03 25.53
C ILE A 201 10.69 10.11 25.72
N ILE A 202 11.01 10.85 24.67
CA ILE A 202 12.19 11.72 24.60
C ILE A 202 11.75 13.17 24.38
N GLN A 203 12.31 14.11 25.14
CA GLN A 203 12.12 15.55 24.86
C GLN A 203 12.90 15.97 23.62
N ALA A 204 12.17 16.47 22.64
CA ALA A 204 12.62 16.85 21.31
C ALA A 204 12.11 18.27 20.93
N PRO A 205 12.51 19.32 21.68
CA PRO A 205 12.01 20.67 21.49
C PRO A 205 12.44 21.27 20.15
N GLY A 206 11.70 22.27 19.68
CA GLY A 206 12.02 23.02 18.46
C GLY A 206 10.76 23.44 17.73
N HIS A 207 9.97 22.44 17.31
CA HIS A 207 8.67 22.70 16.71
C HIS A 207 7.77 23.41 17.70
N MET A 208 7.70 22.88 18.93
CA MET A 208 7.19 23.56 20.11
C MET A 208 7.96 23.17 21.38
N PRO A 209 7.84 23.94 22.48
CA PRO A 209 8.65 23.72 23.69
C PRO A 209 8.56 22.31 24.29
N GLY A 210 7.37 21.71 24.38
CA GLY A 210 7.25 20.38 24.98
C GLY A 210 7.46 19.22 24.01
N ASN A 211 7.91 19.45 22.76
CA ASN A 211 7.75 18.47 21.68
C ASN A 211 8.44 17.17 22.03
N LEU A 212 7.80 16.02 21.76
CA LEU A 212 8.35 14.71 22.11
C LEU A 212 8.63 13.90 20.84
N CYS A 213 9.52 12.94 20.98
CA CYS A 213 9.57 11.78 20.10
C CYS A 213 9.58 10.51 20.95
N ALA A 214 9.28 9.37 20.37
CA ALA A 214 9.34 8.08 21.07
C ALA A 214 10.35 7.16 20.42
N VAL A 215 10.91 6.25 21.21
CA VAL A 215 11.67 5.11 20.72
C VAL A 215 11.08 3.84 21.31
N VAL A 216 10.77 2.89 20.45
CA VAL A 216 10.19 1.59 20.82
C VAL A 216 11.10 0.45 20.38
N LYS A 217 11.18 -0.58 21.22
CA LYS A 217 11.81 -1.86 20.87
C LYS A 217 10.73 -2.88 20.48
N LEU A 218 10.78 -3.38 19.26
CA LEU A 218 9.83 -4.34 18.73
C LEU A 218 10.15 -5.77 19.18
N GLU A 219 9.17 -6.67 19.03
CA GLU A 219 9.29 -8.08 19.41
C GLU A 219 10.34 -8.85 18.59
N ASP A 220 10.66 -8.39 17.38
CA ASP A 220 11.71 -8.93 16.52
C ASP A 220 13.12 -8.38 16.85
N GLY A 221 13.20 -7.43 17.78
CA GLY A 221 14.44 -6.82 18.26
C GLY A 221 14.82 -5.51 17.55
N GLU A 222 14.04 -5.04 16.57
CA GLU A 222 14.27 -3.74 15.93
C GLU A 222 13.93 -2.57 16.85
N TRP A 223 14.61 -1.44 16.64
CA TRP A 223 14.35 -0.19 17.33
C TRP A 223 13.78 0.83 16.35
N VAL A 224 12.64 1.42 16.72
CA VAL A 224 11.97 2.41 15.88
C VAL A 224 11.78 3.72 16.64
N LEU A 225 12.11 4.83 15.98
CA LEU A 225 11.88 6.19 16.47
C LEU A 225 10.63 6.78 15.81
N LEU A 226 9.65 7.14 16.62
CA LEU A 226 8.45 7.88 16.22
C LEU A 226 8.74 9.37 16.36
N GLY A 227 9.08 10.02 15.25
CA GLY A 227 9.60 11.38 15.19
C GLY A 227 8.52 12.46 15.14
N SER A 228 7.30 12.14 14.68
CA SER A 228 6.19 13.09 14.54
C SER A 228 6.66 14.41 13.89
N ASP A 229 6.27 15.55 14.42
CA ASP A 229 6.62 16.88 13.90
C ASP A 229 8.05 17.38 14.24
N CYS A 230 8.91 16.52 14.79
CA CYS A 230 10.34 16.82 14.88
C CYS A 230 10.93 17.11 13.49
N CYS A 231 10.38 16.48 12.45
CA CYS A 231 10.71 16.74 11.06
C CYS A 231 9.53 16.32 10.17
N HIS A 232 9.11 17.19 9.24
CA HIS A 232 7.91 17.00 8.44
C HIS A 232 8.19 16.44 7.02
N SER A 233 9.45 16.20 6.70
CA SER A 233 9.88 15.75 5.38
C SER A 233 11.24 15.08 5.45
N ARG A 234 11.40 14.00 4.69
CA ARG A 234 12.70 13.34 4.54
C ARG A 234 13.75 14.26 3.94
N GLU A 235 13.37 15.18 3.06
CA GLU A 235 14.31 16.12 2.44
C GLU A 235 14.86 17.16 3.43
N LEU A 236 14.03 17.60 4.39
CA LEU A 236 14.51 18.40 5.53
C LEU A 236 15.43 17.56 6.41
N PHE A 237 15.03 16.31 6.67
CA PHE A 237 15.82 15.42 7.50
C PHE A 237 17.16 15.07 6.85
N ASP A 238 17.27 14.93 5.54
CA ASP A 238 18.55 14.66 4.86
C ASP A 238 19.37 15.94 4.62
N GLY A 239 18.79 17.11 4.85
CA GLY A 239 19.45 18.39 4.63
C GLY A 239 19.52 18.78 3.15
N VAL A 240 18.63 18.21 2.33
CA VAL A 240 18.42 18.64 0.93
C VAL A 240 17.85 20.06 0.90
N HIS A 241 16.99 20.39 1.86
CA HIS A 241 16.40 21.70 2.04
C HIS A 241 16.61 22.23 3.46
N GLU A 242 16.67 23.56 3.58
CA GLU A 242 16.62 24.26 4.87
C GLU A 242 15.16 24.44 5.32
N ILE A 243 14.96 24.61 6.63
CA ILE A 243 13.65 24.93 7.21
C ILE A 243 13.16 26.27 6.66
N ALA A 244 11.93 26.31 6.16
CA ALA A 244 11.32 27.54 5.66
C ALA A 244 11.15 28.60 6.76
N VAL A 245 11.45 29.84 6.38
CA VAL A 245 11.22 31.05 7.19
C VAL A 245 10.62 32.10 6.28
N TRP A 246 9.47 32.64 6.66
CA TRP A 246 8.79 33.70 5.91
C TRP A 246 8.68 34.97 6.75
N LYS A 247 8.53 36.11 6.07
CA LYS A 247 8.34 37.40 6.75
C LYS A 247 6.85 37.68 6.90
N GLN A 248 6.47 38.09 8.11
CA GLN A 248 5.15 38.59 8.41
C GLN A 248 5.01 40.06 7.95
N PRO A 249 3.78 40.56 7.77
CA PRO A 249 3.52 41.95 7.38
C PRO A 249 4.14 43.00 8.32
N ASP A 250 4.36 42.65 9.59
CA ASP A 250 4.97 43.51 10.62
C ASP A 250 6.52 43.51 10.58
N GLY A 251 7.13 42.74 9.67
CA GLY A 251 8.58 42.61 9.52
C GLY A 251 9.22 41.52 10.39
N SER A 252 8.45 40.86 11.27
CA SER A 252 8.91 39.68 12.00
C SER A 252 9.06 38.47 11.07
N THR A 253 9.82 37.46 11.51
CA THR A 253 9.96 36.20 10.78
C THR A 253 9.18 35.10 11.47
N SER A 254 8.49 34.26 10.69
CA SER A 254 7.77 33.09 11.17
C SER A 254 8.26 31.83 10.48
N SER A 255 8.09 30.72 11.18
CA SER A 255 8.36 29.36 10.74
C SER A 255 7.31 28.46 11.39
N LEU A 256 7.17 27.22 10.90
CA LEU A 256 6.42 26.20 11.64
C LEU A 256 7.10 25.85 12.96
N GLN A 257 8.40 26.11 13.09
CA GLN A 257 9.17 25.84 14.29
C GLN A 257 9.17 27.06 15.22
N ALA A 258 8.76 26.87 16.48
CA ALA A 258 8.82 27.91 17.51
C ALA A 258 10.27 28.33 17.85
N ASP A 259 11.21 27.38 17.83
CA ASP A 259 12.65 27.61 18.01
C ASP A 259 13.45 26.86 16.94
N LEU A 260 13.94 27.60 15.95
CA LEU A 260 14.74 27.07 14.84
C LEU A 260 16.07 26.44 15.29
N CYS A 261 16.70 26.97 16.34
CA CYS A 261 17.97 26.43 16.84
C CYS A 261 17.74 25.09 17.52
N ALA A 262 16.72 25.00 18.37
CA ALA A 262 16.33 23.75 19.01
C ALA A 262 15.84 22.71 17.99
N ALA A 263 15.06 23.11 16.98
CA ALA A 263 14.61 22.21 15.91
C ALA A 263 15.79 21.60 15.14
N LYS A 264 16.77 22.42 14.75
CA LYS A 264 18.00 21.94 14.08
C LYS A 264 18.82 21.01 14.97
N ASP A 265 18.92 21.29 16.28
CA ASP A 265 19.60 20.41 17.24
C ASP A 265 18.87 19.07 17.38
N THR A 266 17.54 19.09 17.51
CA THR A 266 16.69 17.89 17.55
C THR A 266 16.86 17.03 16.30
N ILE A 267 16.77 17.62 15.10
CA ILE A 267 16.99 16.90 13.84
C ILE A 267 18.42 16.30 13.80
N ALA A 268 19.43 17.06 14.22
CA ALA A 268 20.81 16.57 14.25
C ALA A 268 20.99 15.37 15.22
N ARG A 269 20.30 15.36 16.36
CA ARG A 269 20.29 14.23 17.29
C ARG A 269 19.56 13.02 16.72
N ILE A 270 18.42 13.21 16.05
CA ILE A 270 17.70 12.10 15.40
C ILE A 270 18.53 11.50 14.25
N ARG A 271 19.31 12.30 13.50
CA ARG A 271 20.27 11.78 12.50
C ARG A 271 21.32 10.85 13.11
N ILE A 272 21.77 11.11 14.34
CA ILE A 272 22.68 10.23 15.06
C ILE A 272 21.97 8.91 15.43
N MET A 273 20.70 8.97 15.85
CA MET A 273 19.90 7.77 16.11
C MET A 273 19.78 6.87 14.89
N GLU A 274 19.50 7.44 13.72
CA GLU A 274 19.39 6.68 12.47
C GLU A 274 20.74 6.13 12.02
N ARG A 275 21.77 6.98 11.92
CA ARG A 275 23.05 6.62 11.31
C ARG A 275 23.91 5.74 12.22
N ASP A 276 24.06 6.15 13.48
CA ASP A 276 25.06 5.57 14.39
C ASP A 276 24.44 4.49 15.29
N LEU A 277 23.20 4.70 15.73
CA LEU A 277 22.46 3.73 16.55
C LEU A 277 21.55 2.80 15.74
N LYS A 278 21.42 3.03 14.42
CA LYS A 278 20.68 2.19 13.47
C LYS A 278 19.19 2.05 13.79
N LEU A 279 18.59 3.11 14.31
CA LEU A 279 17.14 3.16 14.50
C LEU A 279 16.46 3.41 13.16
N SER A 280 15.36 2.71 12.94
CA SER A 280 14.39 3.06 11.92
C SER A 280 13.63 4.31 12.34
N ILE A 281 13.42 5.29 11.45
CA ILE A 281 12.81 6.58 11.81
C ILE A 281 11.52 6.81 11.04
N GLU A 282 10.47 7.25 11.75
CA GLU A 282 9.13 7.45 11.20
C GLU A 282 8.65 8.87 11.49
N PHE A 283 8.35 9.62 10.42
CA PHE A 283 7.90 11.01 10.43
C PHE A 283 6.50 11.15 9.82
N ASN A 284 5.82 12.26 10.11
CA ASN A 284 4.69 12.69 9.29
C ASN A 284 5.22 13.10 7.90
N SER A 285 4.70 12.52 6.82
CA SER A 285 5.35 12.58 5.48
C SER A 285 4.37 12.88 4.32
N PRO A 286 4.85 13.56 3.24
CA PRO A 286 4.13 13.77 1.97
C PRO A 286 3.80 12.48 1.18
N THR A 287 4.43 11.36 1.51
CA THR A 287 4.26 10.10 0.79
C THR A 287 3.52 9.07 1.64
N VAL A 288 2.62 8.29 1.03
CA VAL A 288 2.05 7.05 1.61
C VAL A 288 3.15 6.01 1.92
N ALA A 289 4.39 6.26 1.49
CA ALA A 289 5.56 5.53 1.93
C ALA A 289 5.90 5.91 3.38
N MET A 290 5.23 5.24 4.32
CA MET A 290 5.81 4.99 5.63
C MET A 290 6.99 4.05 5.47
N SER A 291 8.14 4.50 5.94
CA SER A 291 9.37 3.73 5.97
C SER A 291 9.50 3.09 7.35
N SER A 292 9.09 1.82 7.47
CA SER A 292 9.58 0.78 8.42
C SER A 292 8.70 0.21 9.55
N ILE A 293 7.49 0.71 9.86
CA ILE A 293 6.63 0.06 10.91
C ILE A 293 5.62 -0.95 10.36
N VAL A 294 5.44 -0.98 9.04
CA VAL A 294 4.84 -2.13 8.37
C VAL A 294 6.02 -2.87 7.76
N SER A 295 6.42 -3.98 8.37
CA SER A 295 7.40 -4.97 7.89
C SER A 295 8.22 -4.51 6.68
N GLU A 296 9.45 -4.04 6.88
CA GLU A 296 10.47 -3.79 5.83
C GLU A 296 9.90 -3.72 4.39
N ASN A 297 9.75 -2.54 3.77
CA ASN A 297 9.97 -2.49 2.31
C ASN A 297 11.48 -2.46 2.05
N LYS A 298 12.17 -3.47 2.61
CA LYS A 298 13.46 -3.92 2.12
C LYS A 298 13.28 -4.10 0.64
N ALA A 299 14.23 -3.60 -0.15
CA ALA A 299 14.23 -3.86 -1.58
C ALA A 299 14.30 -5.38 -1.80
N LEU A 300 13.12 -6.00 -1.95
CA LEU A 300 12.97 -7.42 -2.17
C LEU A 300 13.57 -7.80 -3.52
N ARG A 301 14.07 -9.02 -3.61
CA ARG A 301 14.50 -9.65 -4.85
C ARG A 301 13.32 -10.44 -5.43
N PHE A 302 12.64 -9.85 -6.40
CA PHE A 302 11.53 -10.47 -7.10
C PHE A 302 12.03 -11.29 -8.29
N GLY A 303 11.65 -12.57 -8.38
CA GLY A 303 11.73 -13.33 -9.63
C GLY A 303 10.45 -13.20 -10.42
N VAL A 304 10.49 -12.70 -11.65
CA VAL A 304 9.32 -12.65 -12.53
C VAL A 304 9.53 -13.61 -13.70
N ILE A 305 8.76 -14.71 -13.72
CA ILE A 305 8.77 -15.66 -14.84
C ILE A 305 7.90 -15.09 -15.96
N GLY A 306 8.47 -14.87 -17.15
CA GLY A 306 7.77 -14.20 -18.26
C GLY A 306 7.79 -12.66 -18.20
N PRO A 307 8.94 -12.02 -17.95
CA PRO A 307 9.03 -10.58 -17.66
C PRO A 307 8.68 -9.66 -18.84
N ALA A 308 8.77 -10.14 -20.08
CA ALA A 308 8.40 -9.39 -21.28
C ALA A 308 6.98 -9.73 -21.79
N GLY A 309 6.22 -10.51 -21.01
CA GLY A 309 4.84 -10.87 -21.31
C GLY A 309 3.84 -9.76 -20.99
N PHE A 310 2.56 -10.03 -21.23
CA PHE A 310 1.47 -9.07 -21.02
C PHE A 310 1.44 -8.56 -19.58
N GLY A 311 1.15 -9.41 -18.58
CA GLY A 311 1.19 -9.00 -17.17
C GLY A 311 2.61 -8.74 -16.66
N GLY A 312 3.55 -9.63 -17.00
CA GLY A 312 4.93 -9.56 -16.54
C GLY A 312 5.65 -8.24 -16.83
N SER A 313 5.40 -7.61 -17.99
CA SER A 313 6.06 -6.33 -18.33
C SER A 313 5.59 -5.19 -17.44
N TYR A 314 4.29 -5.08 -17.18
CA TYR A 314 3.72 -4.09 -16.26
C TYR A 314 4.16 -4.34 -14.82
N LEU A 315 4.19 -5.60 -14.38
CA LEU A 315 4.66 -5.97 -13.05
C LEU A 315 6.13 -5.62 -12.84
N CYS A 316 7.01 -5.94 -13.79
CA CYS A 316 8.42 -5.59 -13.68
C CYS A 316 8.62 -4.08 -13.55
N LEU A 317 7.91 -3.28 -14.35
CA LEU A 317 7.97 -1.83 -14.29
C LEU A 317 7.46 -1.30 -12.93
N GLU A 318 6.33 -1.80 -12.44
CA GLU A 318 5.77 -1.40 -11.15
C GLU A 318 6.73 -1.73 -9.99
N LEU A 319 7.28 -2.96 -9.96
CA LEU A 319 8.25 -3.38 -8.92
C LEU A 319 9.53 -2.53 -8.93
N ILE A 320 10.05 -2.22 -10.12
CA ILE A 320 11.24 -1.36 -10.27
C ILE A 320 10.95 0.05 -9.76
N ASN A 321 9.81 0.63 -10.15
CA ASN A 321 9.37 1.96 -9.71
C ASN A 321 9.21 2.04 -8.19
N ARG A 322 8.85 0.92 -7.54
CA ARG A 322 8.66 0.83 -6.07
C ARG A 322 9.93 0.69 -5.26
N GLY A 323 11.08 0.37 -5.87
CA GLY A 323 12.30 0.14 -5.07
C GLY A 323 13.01 -1.18 -5.34
N HIS A 324 12.32 -2.16 -5.91
CA HIS A 324 12.74 -3.55 -5.83
C HIS A 324 13.73 -3.96 -6.90
N HIS A 325 14.48 -5.03 -6.62
CA HIS A 325 15.32 -5.67 -7.61
C HIS A 325 14.54 -6.79 -8.30
N VAL A 326 14.43 -6.72 -9.62
CA VAL A 326 13.67 -7.68 -10.43
C VAL A 326 14.61 -8.56 -11.22
N VAL A 327 14.53 -9.87 -10.99
CA VAL A 327 15.18 -10.92 -11.76
C VAL A 327 14.17 -11.44 -12.79
N GLY A 328 14.35 -11.06 -14.05
CA GLY A 328 13.46 -11.46 -15.14
C GLY A 328 13.85 -12.80 -15.74
N ILE A 329 12.98 -13.80 -15.66
CA ILE A 329 13.28 -15.19 -16.00
C ILE A 329 12.46 -15.61 -17.23
N SER A 330 13.11 -15.81 -18.37
CA SER A 330 12.46 -16.39 -19.57
C SER A 330 13.50 -16.80 -20.62
N ARG A 331 13.06 -17.28 -21.78
CA ARG A 331 13.95 -17.56 -22.92
C ARG A 331 14.63 -16.30 -23.47
N ASN A 332 13.98 -15.14 -23.40
CA ASN A 332 14.47 -13.89 -23.98
C ASN A 332 14.14 -12.69 -23.06
N PRO A 333 14.65 -12.66 -21.82
CA PRO A 333 14.28 -11.65 -20.82
C PRO A 333 14.73 -10.24 -21.22
N GLY A 334 15.82 -10.11 -21.97
CA GLY A 334 16.32 -8.82 -22.46
C GLY A 334 15.37 -8.07 -23.39
N LYS A 335 14.30 -8.71 -23.91
CA LYS A 335 13.25 -8.01 -24.67
C LYS A 335 12.53 -6.95 -23.85
N LEU A 336 12.52 -7.07 -22.52
CA LEU A 336 11.94 -6.06 -21.66
C LEU A 336 12.75 -4.75 -21.68
N GLY A 337 14.04 -4.80 -21.95
CA GLY A 337 14.94 -3.64 -21.89
C GLY A 337 15.97 -3.76 -20.76
N SER A 338 16.56 -2.63 -20.38
CA SER A 338 17.63 -2.56 -19.37
C SER A 338 17.32 -1.53 -18.29
N HIS A 339 17.58 -1.88 -17.03
CA HIS A 339 17.46 -0.98 -15.87
C HIS A 339 18.45 -1.43 -14.79
N GLU A 340 18.97 -0.51 -13.95
CA GLU A 340 19.93 -0.83 -12.87
C GLU A 340 19.40 -1.88 -11.87
N ARG A 341 18.08 -1.91 -11.69
CA ARG A 341 17.37 -2.84 -10.80
C ARG A 341 16.79 -4.06 -11.52
N TYR A 342 17.14 -4.28 -12.79
CA TYR A 342 16.65 -5.41 -13.57
C TYR A 342 17.79 -6.35 -13.99
N THR A 343 17.72 -7.61 -13.55
CA THR A 343 18.67 -8.67 -13.92
C THR A 343 17.98 -9.69 -14.83
N PRO A 344 18.32 -9.75 -16.13
CA PRO A 344 17.78 -10.76 -17.03
C PRO A 344 18.48 -12.13 -16.84
N ILE A 345 17.71 -13.20 -16.59
CA ILE A 345 18.20 -14.59 -16.57
C ILE A 345 17.51 -15.39 -17.68
N SER A 346 18.33 -15.93 -18.59
CA SER A 346 17.84 -16.80 -19.65
C SER A 346 17.56 -18.20 -19.11
N ALA A 347 16.29 -18.56 -19.00
CA ALA A 347 15.84 -19.87 -18.58
C ALA A 347 14.53 -20.28 -19.28
N ASP A 348 14.40 -21.56 -19.62
CA ASP A 348 13.21 -22.11 -20.25
C ASP A 348 12.52 -23.12 -19.31
N VAL A 349 11.47 -22.65 -18.63
CA VAL A 349 10.67 -23.45 -17.70
C VAL A 349 10.03 -24.68 -18.35
N SER A 350 9.86 -24.68 -19.68
CA SER A 350 9.29 -25.82 -20.40
C SER A 350 10.28 -26.97 -20.57
N THR A 351 11.55 -26.68 -20.84
CA THR A 351 12.56 -27.68 -21.20
C THR A 351 13.54 -28.01 -20.07
N GLN A 352 13.87 -27.06 -19.19
CA GLN A 352 14.85 -27.27 -18.13
C GLN A 352 14.37 -28.19 -17.00
N GLY A 353 15.33 -28.82 -16.31
CA GLY A 353 15.07 -29.68 -15.16
C GLY A 353 14.62 -28.93 -13.91
N ILE A 354 14.05 -29.64 -12.93
CA ILE A 354 13.58 -29.05 -11.67
C ILE A 354 14.76 -28.46 -10.86
N GLU A 355 15.89 -29.16 -10.80
CA GLU A 355 17.09 -28.72 -10.08
C GLU A 355 17.71 -27.47 -10.72
N GLU A 356 17.76 -27.42 -12.05
CA GLU A 356 18.25 -26.25 -12.79
C GLU A 356 17.38 -25.02 -12.55
N LEU A 357 16.05 -25.20 -12.53
CA LEU A 357 15.11 -24.12 -12.21
C LEU A 357 15.22 -23.70 -10.74
N ALA A 358 15.45 -24.63 -9.82
CA ALA A 358 15.63 -24.31 -8.41
C ALA A 358 16.85 -23.39 -8.19
N LEU A 359 17.98 -23.66 -8.87
CA LEU A 359 19.16 -22.78 -8.83
C LEU A 359 18.86 -21.36 -9.31
N VAL A 360 17.99 -21.20 -10.32
CA VAL A 360 17.55 -19.88 -10.80
C VAL A 360 16.70 -19.15 -9.76
N PHE A 361 15.97 -19.88 -8.93
CA PHE A 361 15.08 -19.32 -7.91
C PHE A 361 15.77 -19.09 -6.55
N GLU A 362 17.02 -19.50 -6.37
CA GLU A 362 17.77 -19.29 -5.13
C GLU A 362 17.95 -17.80 -4.83
N ASN A 363 17.90 -17.46 -3.54
CA ASN A 363 18.09 -16.08 -3.04
C ASN A 363 17.07 -15.05 -3.58
N LEU A 364 15.89 -15.51 -4.00
CA LEU A 364 14.74 -14.67 -4.30
C LEU A 364 13.79 -14.63 -3.10
N ASP A 365 13.27 -13.45 -2.80
CA ASP A 365 12.32 -13.25 -1.71
C ASP A 365 10.91 -13.64 -2.16
N VAL A 366 10.52 -13.16 -3.35
CA VAL A 366 9.21 -13.42 -3.95
C VAL A 366 9.41 -13.90 -5.37
N VAL A 367 8.71 -14.96 -5.79
CA VAL A 367 8.65 -15.35 -7.20
C VAL A 367 7.22 -15.25 -7.70
N VAL A 368 7.03 -14.50 -8.78
CA VAL A 368 5.75 -14.33 -9.48
C VAL A 368 5.79 -15.08 -10.79
N ASN A 369 4.84 -15.99 -10.97
CA ASN A 369 4.66 -16.73 -12.21
C ASN A 369 3.69 -16.00 -13.15
N GLU A 370 4.25 -15.21 -14.06
CA GLU A 370 3.54 -14.52 -15.17
C GLU A 370 3.68 -15.30 -16.50
N TYR A 371 4.01 -16.60 -16.43
CA TYR A 371 4.17 -17.44 -17.60
C TYR A 371 2.84 -17.64 -18.35
N GLY A 372 2.72 -17.00 -19.50
CA GLY A 372 1.74 -17.34 -20.52
C GLY A 372 2.35 -18.32 -21.55
N PRO A 373 1.73 -19.48 -21.84
CA PRO A 373 2.20 -20.35 -22.90
C PRO A 373 2.10 -19.67 -24.27
N HIS A 374 2.89 -20.16 -25.24
CA HIS A 374 2.85 -19.64 -26.60
C HIS A 374 1.45 -19.77 -27.21
N SER A 375 1.03 -18.71 -27.90
CA SER A 375 -0.29 -18.57 -28.51
C SER A 375 -0.30 -18.81 -30.02
N ALA A 376 0.83 -19.23 -30.59
CA ALA A 376 0.99 -19.46 -32.03
C ALA A 376 1.53 -20.87 -32.33
N GLY A 377 1.02 -21.48 -33.41
CA GLY A 377 1.39 -22.82 -33.85
C GLY A 377 0.38 -23.91 -33.46
N ALA A 378 0.58 -25.13 -33.97
CA ALA A 378 -0.28 -26.29 -33.70
C ALA A 378 -0.25 -26.72 -32.22
N ASP A 379 0.79 -26.33 -31.48
CA ASP A 379 1.00 -26.67 -30.07
C ASP A 379 0.66 -25.53 -29.09
N ALA A 380 -0.04 -24.49 -29.57
CA ALA A 380 -0.46 -23.37 -28.74
C ALA A 380 -1.61 -23.75 -27.80
N LEU A 381 -1.63 -23.15 -26.60
CA LEU A 381 -2.75 -23.24 -25.66
C LEU A 381 -3.20 -24.68 -25.37
N GLN A 382 -2.25 -25.56 -25.05
CA GLN A 382 -2.55 -26.94 -24.70
C GLN A 382 -2.65 -27.14 -23.18
N TYR A 383 -3.61 -27.97 -22.75
CA TYR A 383 -3.86 -28.31 -21.35
C TYR A 383 -2.64 -28.97 -20.67
N MET A 384 -2.17 -30.10 -21.23
CA MET A 384 -1.13 -30.93 -20.60
C MET A 384 0.22 -30.22 -20.46
N PRO A 385 0.76 -29.55 -21.51
CA PRO A 385 2.03 -28.84 -21.40
C PRO A 385 2.00 -27.72 -20.36
N TYR A 386 0.90 -26.96 -20.28
CA TYR A 386 0.77 -25.91 -19.27
C TYR A 386 0.78 -26.49 -17.85
N LEU A 387 0.00 -27.56 -17.62
CA LEU A 387 -0.12 -28.16 -16.30
C LEU A 387 1.22 -28.77 -15.83
N GLU A 388 1.95 -29.43 -16.72
CA GLU A 388 3.30 -29.95 -16.42
C GLU A 388 4.31 -28.85 -16.11
N VAL A 389 4.25 -27.71 -16.83
CA VAL A 389 5.10 -26.55 -16.52
C VAL A 389 4.76 -25.98 -15.14
N ALA A 390 3.48 -25.79 -14.82
CA ALA A 390 3.05 -25.31 -13.50
C ALA A 390 3.54 -26.26 -12.39
N ARG A 391 3.37 -27.58 -12.57
CA ARG A 391 3.87 -28.60 -11.64
C ARG A 391 5.38 -28.51 -11.44
N LYS A 392 6.17 -28.38 -12.52
CA LYS A 392 7.63 -28.23 -12.45
C LYS A 392 8.06 -26.97 -11.70
N ILE A 393 7.42 -25.83 -11.97
CA ILE A 393 7.69 -24.56 -11.28
C ILE A 393 7.45 -24.73 -9.78
N ILE A 394 6.31 -25.30 -9.36
CA ILE A 394 6.00 -25.51 -7.94
C ILE A 394 7.06 -26.38 -7.27
N LEU A 395 7.50 -27.47 -7.92
CA LEU A 395 8.54 -28.34 -7.36
C LEU A 395 9.89 -27.61 -7.24
N ALA A 396 10.26 -26.80 -8.22
CA ALA A 396 11.49 -26.00 -8.18
C ALA A 396 11.43 -24.91 -7.11
N ILE A 397 10.29 -24.24 -6.93
CA ILE A 397 10.04 -23.26 -5.86
C ILE A 397 10.22 -23.88 -4.47
N LYS A 398 9.65 -25.08 -4.28
CA LYS A 398 9.79 -25.83 -3.03
C LYS A 398 11.24 -26.28 -2.78
N LEU A 399 11.93 -26.71 -3.83
CA LEU A 399 13.34 -27.12 -3.75
C LEU A 399 14.25 -25.94 -3.41
N ALA A 400 14.04 -24.79 -4.06
CA ALA A 400 14.77 -23.53 -3.83
C ALA A 400 14.42 -22.86 -2.50
N LYS A 401 13.34 -23.29 -1.84
CA LYS A 401 12.82 -22.72 -0.58
C LYS A 401 12.54 -21.22 -0.69
N VAL A 402 11.94 -20.79 -1.81
CA VAL A 402 11.51 -19.40 -2.00
C VAL A 402 10.54 -19.00 -0.89
N LYS A 403 10.70 -17.79 -0.35
CA LYS A 403 9.95 -17.34 0.84
C LYS A 403 8.46 -17.12 0.54
N TYR A 404 8.14 -16.62 -0.66
CA TYR A 404 6.77 -16.37 -1.09
C TYR A 404 6.58 -16.59 -2.60
N PHE A 405 5.53 -17.30 -2.99
CA PHE A 405 5.23 -17.58 -4.40
C PHE A 405 3.86 -17.03 -4.82
N ILE A 406 3.81 -16.25 -5.89
CA ILE A 406 2.57 -15.71 -6.44
C ILE A 406 2.29 -16.41 -7.78
N MET A 407 1.19 -17.16 -7.82
CA MET A 407 0.70 -17.77 -9.05
C MET A 407 -0.30 -16.85 -9.72
N VAL A 408 0.00 -16.38 -10.94
CA VAL A 408 -1.00 -15.68 -11.78
C VAL A 408 -1.71 -16.72 -12.63
N GLY A 409 -2.97 -16.99 -12.28
CA GLY A 409 -3.83 -17.94 -12.96
C GLY A 409 -4.72 -17.28 -14.02
N GLY A 410 -5.96 -17.76 -14.11
CA GLY A 410 -6.96 -17.19 -15.01
C GLY A 410 -8.32 -17.13 -14.35
N CYS A 411 -9.20 -16.26 -14.84
CA CYS A 411 -10.58 -16.11 -14.32
C CYS A 411 -11.34 -17.44 -14.19
N GLY A 412 -10.98 -18.47 -14.98
CA GLY A 412 -11.59 -19.79 -14.98
C GLY A 412 -11.51 -20.57 -13.65
N SER A 413 -10.62 -20.20 -12.73
CA SER A 413 -10.57 -20.75 -11.36
C SER A 413 -11.53 -20.13 -10.38
N LEU A 414 -12.12 -18.97 -10.69
CA LEU A 414 -13.09 -18.32 -9.80
C LEU A 414 -14.41 -19.11 -9.76
N PHE A 415 -15.08 -19.04 -8.62
CA PHE A 415 -16.42 -19.58 -8.42
C PHE A 415 -17.50 -18.59 -8.87
N MET A 416 -18.66 -19.13 -9.27
CA MET A 416 -19.86 -18.33 -9.44
C MET A 416 -20.31 -17.76 -8.07
N PRO A 417 -20.75 -16.50 -7.99
CA PRO A 417 -21.18 -15.90 -6.73
C PRO A 417 -22.24 -16.73 -6.02
N GLY A 418 -22.03 -16.99 -4.72
CA GLY A 418 -22.95 -17.80 -3.91
C GLY A 418 -22.89 -19.31 -4.18
N ASN A 419 -21.95 -19.79 -4.99
CA ASN A 419 -21.72 -21.21 -5.23
C ASN A 419 -20.23 -21.60 -5.21
N ASN A 420 -19.74 -21.99 -4.03
CA ASN A 420 -18.33 -22.33 -3.78
C ASN A 420 -17.83 -23.62 -4.47
N TYR A 421 -18.66 -24.30 -5.26
CA TYR A 421 -18.30 -25.55 -5.94
C TYR A 421 -18.55 -25.51 -7.45
N GLU A 422 -19.08 -24.42 -7.99
CA GLU A 422 -19.25 -24.20 -9.43
C GLU A 422 -18.26 -23.14 -9.88
N SER A 423 -17.19 -23.57 -10.53
CA SER A 423 -16.28 -22.65 -11.22
C SER A 423 -16.99 -21.96 -12.37
N VAL A 424 -16.56 -20.75 -12.72
CA VAL A 424 -17.16 -20.00 -13.84
C VAL A 424 -17.13 -20.78 -15.17
N LEU A 425 -16.20 -21.72 -15.35
CA LEU A 425 -16.13 -22.59 -16.53
C LEU A 425 -17.22 -23.67 -16.58
N GLU A 426 -17.76 -24.07 -15.43
CA GLU A 426 -18.86 -25.04 -15.36
C GLU A 426 -20.21 -24.39 -15.65
N ASN A 427 -20.29 -23.07 -15.50
CA ASN A 427 -21.46 -22.31 -15.87
C ASN A 427 -21.62 -22.20 -17.39
N LYS A 428 -22.68 -22.82 -17.92
CA LYS A 428 -22.96 -22.88 -19.37
C LYS A 428 -23.16 -21.49 -20.02
N GLY A 429 -23.62 -20.50 -19.25
CA GLY A 429 -23.86 -19.14 -19.74
C GLY A 429 -22.61 -18.27 -19.73
N TRP A 430 -21.69 -18.53 -18.78
CA TRP A 430 -20.52 -17.69 -18.56
C TRP A 430 -19.56 -17.66 -19.74
N TRP A 431 -19.23 -18.82 -20.35
CA TRP A 431 -18.23 -18.86 -21.42
C TRP A 431 -18.63 -17.98 -22.63
N LEU A 432 -19.91 -18.01 -22.97
CA LEU A 432 -20.42 -17.17 -24.05
C LEU A 432 -20.45 -15.69 -23.65
N ALA A 433 -20.92 -15.36 -22.45
CA ALA A 433 -20.93 -13.99 -21.94
C ALA A 433 -19.50 -13.40 -21.85
N TYR A 434 -18.53 -14.20 -21.45
CA TYR A 434 -17.11 -13.87 -21.44
C TYR A 434 -16.60 -13.55 -22.85
N ARG A 435 -16.88 -14.40 -23.84
CA ARG A 435 -16.51 -14.16 -25.24
C ARG A 435 -17.19 -12.92 -25.82
N ARG A 436 -18.44 -12.65 -25.44
CA ARG A 436 -19.16 -11.42 -25.80
C ARG A 436 -18.51 -10.19 -25.20
N ALA A 437 -18.25 -10.20 -23.89
CA ALA A 437 -17.66 -9.06 -23.19
C ALA A 437 -16.26 -8.71 -23.70
N ILE A 438 -15.43 -9.71 -24.04
CA ILE A 438 -14.15 -9.50 -24.72
C ILE A 438 -14.34 -8.80 -26.06
N ALA A 439 -15.26 -9.31 -26.89
CA ALA A 439 -15.54 -8.72 -28.20
C ALA A 439 -16.15 -7.32 -28.08
N ASP A 440 -16.89 -7.04 -27.01
CA ASP A 440 -17.54 -5.75 -26.75
C ASP A 440 -16.55 -4.68 -26.23
N SER A 441 -15.30 -5.04 -25.90
CA SER A 441 -14.21 -4.09 -25.62
C SER A 441 -13.26 -3.88 -26.80
N GLU A 442 -13.04 -2.61 -27.16
CA GLU A 442 -12.09 -2.19 -28.20
C GLU A 442 -10.65 -2.45 -27.77
N ALA A 443 -10.26 -2.06 -26.55
CA ALA A 443 -8.89 -2.28 -26.10
C ALA A 443 -8.57 -3.77 -25.97
N HIS A 444 -9.52 -4.59 -25.48
CA HIS A 444 -9.31 -6.03 -25.36
C HIS A 444 -9.17 -6.67 -26.74
N THR A 445 -10.05 -6.34 -27.68
CA THR A 445 -9.99 -6.90 -29.03
C THR A 445 -8.71 -6.45 -29.76
N SER A 446 -8.29 -5.19 -29.62
CA SER A 446 -7.02 -4.68 -30.19
C SER A 446 -5.81 -5.45 -29.66
N TYR A 447 -5.77 -5.70 -28.34
CA TYR A 447 -4.75 -6.54 -27.72
C TYR A 447 -4.75 -7.97 -28.26
N MET A 448 -5.94 -8.57 -28.42
CA MET A 448 -6.05 -9.93 -28.94
C MET A 448 -5.62 -10.04 -30.40
N GLU A 449 -5.81 -9.00 -31.21
CA GLU A 449 -5.27 -8.91 -32.56
C GLU A 449 -3.74 -8.82 -32.57
N GLU A 450 -3.16 -8.00 -31.70
CA GLU A 450 -1.70 -7.90 -31.53
C GLU A 450 -1.09 -9.24 -31.08
N ARG A 451 -1.74 -9.93 -30.14
CA ARG A 451 -1.26 -11.19 -29.55
C ARG A 451 -1.44 -12.41 -30.45
N LEU A 452 -2.56 -12.52 -31.17
CA LEU A 452 -2.94 -13.71 -31.94
C LEU A 452 -2.75 -13.54 -33.46
N GLY A 453 -2.44 -12.34 -33.94
CA GLY A 453 -2.26 -12.04 -35.36
C GLY A 453 -3.51 -12.39 -36.18
N PRO A 454 -3.39 -13.13 -37.30
CA PRO A 454 -4.53 -13.50 -38.16
C PRO A 454 -5.67 -14.21 -37.43
N MET A 455 -5.39 -14.96 -36.35
CA MET A 455 -6.43 -15.60 -35.53
C MET A 455 -7.29 -14.60 -34.74
N GLY A 456 -6.77 -13.40 -34.44
CA GLY A 456 -7.49 -12.31 -33.77
C GLY A 456 -8.51 -11.60 -34.68
N THR A 457 -8.35 -11.67 -36.00
CA THR A 457 -9.23 -11.00 -36.98
C THR A 457 -10.68 -11.52 -36.94
N GLY A 458 -10.88 -12.77 -36.51
CA GLY A 458 -12.22 -13.33 -36.30
C GLY A 458 -12.97 -12.64 -35.16
N LEU A 459 -12.27 -12.25 -34.10
CA LEU A 459 -12.84 -11.53 -32.96
C LEU A 459 -13.27 -10.11 -33.35
N ARG A 460 -12.47 -9.42 -34.19
CA ARG A 460 -12.84 -8.10 -34.74
C ARG A 460 -14.08 -8.16 -35.62
N LYS A 461 -14.16 -9.12 -36.53
CA LYS A 461 -15.36 -9.32 -37.37
C LYS A 461 -16.59 -9.57 -36.50
N TYR A 462 -16.46 -10.41 -35.48
CA TYR A 462 -17.52 -10.68 -34.52
C TYR A 462 -17.94 -9.42 -33.75
N ARG A 463 -16.98 -8.63 -33.26
CA ARG A 463 -17.24 -7.32 -32.61
C ARG A 463 -18.03 -6.38 -33.50
N ILE A 464 -17.57 -6.15 -34.74
CA ILE A 464 -18.22 -5.23 -35.69
C ILE A 464 -19.65 -5.68 -35.95
N ALA A 465 -19.87 -6.98 -36.15
CA ALA A 465 -21.19 -7.55 -36.35
C ALA A 465 -22.12 -7.31 -35.14
N ARG A 466 -21.60 -7.50 -33.91
CA ARG A 466 -22.35 -7.25 -32.67
C ARG A 466 -22.70 -5.78 -32.47
N LEU A 467 -21.75 -4.88 -32.72
CA LEU A 467 -21.99 -3.45 -32.64
C LEU A 467 -23.07 -3.03 -33.62
N ALA A 468 -23.00 -3.48 -34.88
CA ALA A 468 -24.03 -3.19 -35.89
C ALA A 468 -25.42 -3.68 -35.45
N GLN A 469 -25.52 -4.87 -34.84
CA GLN A 469 -26.80 -5.34 -34.30
C GLN A 469 -27.28 -4.51 -33.10
N ARG A 470 -26.38 -4.08 -32.20
CA ARG A 470 -26.72 -3.23 -31.04
C ARG A 470 -27.14 -1.81 -31.45
N THR A 471 -26.57 -1.25 -32.53
CA THR A 471 -26.90 0.10 -33.03
C THR A 471 -28.07 0.14 -34.00
N GLY A 472 -28.66 -1.02 -34.35
CA GLY A 472 -29.77 -1.13 -35.30
C GLY A 472 -29.36 -1.12 -36.77
N GLU A 473 -28.05 -1.17 -37.07
CA GLU A 473 -27.46 -1.25 -38.42
C GLU A 473 -27.25 -2.72 -38.87
N GLY A 474 -27.87 -3.66 -38.18
CA GLY A 474 -27.70 -5.10 -38.40
C GLY A 474 -28.20 -5.57 -39.78
N THR A 475 -27.41 -6.39 -40.46
CA THR A 475 -27.79 -7.06 -41.71
C THR A 475 -27.95 -8.57 -41.49
N ALA A 476 -28.49 -9.29 -42.47
CA ALA A 476 -28.51 -10.75 -42.44
C ALA A 476 -27.09 -11.34 -42.35
N GLU A 477 -26.11 -10.69 -42.98
CA GLU A 477 -24.71 -11.08 -42.93
C GLU A 477 -24.10 -10.92 -41.53
N THR A 478 -24.33 -9.77 -40.86
CA THR A 478 -23.82 -9.59 -39.49
C THR A 478 -24.48 -10.54 -38.51
N LYS A 479 -25.76 -10.88 -38.72
CA LYS A 479 -26.44 -11.90 -37.93
C LYS A 479 -25.82 -13.29 -38.12
N GLN A 480 -25.52 -13.68 -39.35
CA GLN A 480 -24.84 -14.95 -39.66
C GLN A 480 -23.45 -15.01 -39.01
N ILE A 481 -22.65 -13.93 -39.07
CA ILE A 481 -21.33 -13.86 -38.43
C ILE A 481 -21.44 -14.12 -36.92
N ILE A 482 -22.44 -13.53 -36.26
CA ILE A 482 -22.68 -13.75 -34.82
C ILE A 482 -23.09 -15.20 -34.56
N GLU A 483 -24.03 -15.74 -35.33
CA GLU A 483 -24.50 -17.12 -35.18
C GLU A 483 -23.39 -18.14 -35.39
N ASP A 484 -22.53 -17.95 -36.40
CA ASP A 484 -21.40 -18.82 -36.68
C ASP A 484 -20.35 -18.78 -35.56
N TYR A 485 -19.99 -17.57 -35.11
CA TYR A 485 -19.00 -17.40 -34.05
C TYR A 485 -19.51 -17.95 -32.70
N GLU A 486 -20.72 -17.57 -32.29
CA GLU A 486 -21.30 -18.09 -31.04
C GLU A 486 -21.60 -19.59 -31.14
N GLY A 487 -21.96 -20.09 -32.32
CA GLY A 487 -22.12 -21.52 -32.59
C GLY A 487 -20.82 -22.30 -32.49
N TYR A 488 -19.67 -21.70 -32.86
CA TYR A 488 -18.34 -22.25 -32.61
C TYR A 488 -18.03 -22.25 -31.11
N VAL A 489 -18.24 -21.12 -30.42
CA VAL A 489 -17.97 -20.96 -28.98
C VAL A 489 -18.72 -22.00 -28.15
N ARG A 490 -19.98 -22.30 -28.49
CA ARG A 490 -20.80 -23.31 -27.79
C ARG A 490 -20.41 -24.76 -28.07
N ARG A 491 -19.81 -25.06 -29.23
CA ARG A 491 -19.58 -26.44 -29.69
C ARG A 491 -18.15 -26.92 -29.56
N ASN A 492 -17.17 -26.06 -29.83
CA ASN A 492 -15.79 -26.51 -30.03
C ASN A 492 -14.75 -25.39 -29.84
N ASP A 493 -14.91 -24.57 -28.80
CA ASP A 493 -13.91 -23.55 -28.50
C ASP A 493 -12.63 -24.18 -27.96
N ARG A 494 -11.60 -24.28 -28.81
CA ARG A 494 -10.30 -24.88 -28.45
C ARG A 494 -9.61 -24.19 -27.27
N ALA A 495 -9.92 -22.92 -26.99
CA ALA A 495 -9.35 -22.24 -25.83
C ALA A 495 -9.87 -22.81 -24.51
N LEU A 496 -11.03 -23.46 -24.50
CA LEU A 496 -11.62 -24.01 -23.29
C LEU A 496 -10.72 -25.08 -22.66
N GLU A 497 -10.03 -25.90 -23.46
CA GLU A 497 -9.07 -26.89 -22.96
C GLU A 497 -7.93 -26.23 -22.17
N PHE A 498 -7.33 -25.17 -22.73
CA PHE A 498 -6.29 -24.40 -22.04
C PHE A 498 -6.79 -23.80 -20.73
N ILE A 499 -7.93 -23.12 -20.77
CA ILE A 499 -8.49 -22.46 -19.59
C ILE A 499 -8.89 -23.48 -18.51
N THR A 500 -9.32 -24.68 -18.91
CA THR A 500 -9.51 -25.82 -17.99
C THR A 500 -8.19 -26.18 -17.31
N GLY A 501 -7.06 -26.14 -18.02
CA GLY A 501 -5.72 -26.36 -17.46
C GLY A 501 -5.33 -25.30 -16.44
N CYS A 502 -5.62 -24.03 -16.72
CA CYS A 502 -5.43 -22.94 -15.76
C CYS A 502 -6.24 -23.16 -14.48
N ARG A 503 -7.52 -23.52 -14.60
CA ARG A 503 -8.36 -23.87 -13.45
C ARG A 503 -7.81 -25.09 -12.70
N THR A 504 -7.44 -26.16 -13.40
CA THR A 504 -6.90 -27.36 -12.73
C THR A 504 -5.62 -27.06 -11.98
N SER A 505 -4.76 -26.16 -12.48
CA SER A 505 -3.53 -25.80 -11.79
C SER A 505 -3.76 -25.18 -10.40
N PHE A 506 -4.92 -24.55 -10.15
CA PHE A 506 -5.30 -24.07 -8.82
C PHE A 506 -5.38 -25.20 -7.79
N MET A 507 -5.75 -26.42 -8.21
CA MET A 507 -5.80 -27.60 -7.33
C MET A 507 -4.43 -28.06 -6.82
N PHE A 508 -3.32 -27.54 -7.37
CA PHE A 508 -1.99 -27.77 -6.80
C PHE A 508 -1.72 -26.92 -5.55
N PHE A 509 -2.53 -25.88 -5.36
CA PHE A 509 -2.42 -24.90 -4.29
C PHE A 509 -3.51 -25.10 -3.25
N ASP A 510 -4.76 -25.31 -3.66
CA ASP A 510 -5.88 -25.47 -2.73
C ASP A 510 -5.60 -26.50 -1.63
N GLY A 511 -5.75 -26.08 -0.36
CA GLY A 511 -5.42 -26.87 0.83
C GLY A 511 -3.92 -27.20 1.06
N ASN A 512 -3.02 -26.82 0.15
CA ASN A 512 -1.60 -27.18 0.23
C ASN A 512 -0.78 -26.15 1.01
N THR A 513 -0.51 -26.39 2.29
CA THR A 513 0.28 -25.49 3.14
C THR A 513 1.78 -25.82 3.17
N SER A 514 2.26 -26.72 2.31
CA SER A 514 3.66 -27.18 2.32
C SER A 514 4.70 -26.14 1.86
N PHE A 515 4.24 -25.00 1.36
CA PHE A 515 5.03 -23.81 1.00
C PHE A 515 4.12 -22.57 1.06
N ARG A 516 4.71 -21.37 1.13
CA ARG A 516 3.94 -20.12 1.16
C ARG A 516 3.62 -19.67 -0.25
N TRP A 517 2.34 -19.55 -0.57
CA TRP A 517 1.88 -19.14 -1.89
C TRP A 517 0.63 -18.28 -1.80
N THR A 518 0.31 -17.57 -2.87
CA THR A 518 -1.00 -16.97 -3.11
C THR A 518 -1.37 -17.14 -4.58
N PHE A 519 -2.66 -17.26 -4.89
CA PHE A 519 -3.15 -17.51 -6.24
C PHE A 519 -4.04 -16.35 -6.68
N VAL A 520 -3.59 -15.57 -7.67
CA VAL A 520 -4.38 -14.46 -8.22
C VAL A 520 -5.02 -14.89 -9.53
N SER A 521 -6.33 -14.74 -9.63
CA SER A 521 -7.09 -14.90 -10.88
C SER A 521 -7.48 -13.52 -11.38
N PRO A 522 -6.95 -13.06 -12.53
CA PRO A 522 -7.40 -11.81 -13.14
C PRO A 522 -8.92 -11.83 -13.34
N SER A 523 -9.56 -10.68 -13.15
CA SER A 523 -10.97 -10.51 -13.48
C SER A 523 -11.26 -10.84 -14.94
N ALA A 524 -12.51 -11.16 -15.26
CA ALA A 524 -12.93 -11.59 -16.60
C ALA A 524 -12.39 -10.67 -17.71
N LEU A 525 -12.58 -9.35 -17.58
CA LEU A 525 -12.03 -8.39 -18.54
C LEU A 525 -10.62 -7.94 -18.11
N TYR A 526 -9.62 -8.80 -18.34
CA TYR A 526 -8.20 -8.46 -18.18
C TYR A 526 -7.59 -7.92 -19.48
N ARG A 527 -7.29 -6.62 -19.55
CA ARG A 527 -6.91 -5.92 -20.79
C ARG A 527 -5.95 -4.75 -20.56
N PRO A 528 -5.28 -4.24 -21.62
CA PRO A 528 -4.51 -3.00 -21.49
C PRO A 528 -5.43 -1.86 -21.07
N GLY A 529 -4.93 -0.96 -20.23
CA GLY A 529 -5.70 0.16 -19.73
C GLY A 529 -4.85 1.11 -18.90
N LYS A 530 -5.42 2.26 -18.55
CA LYS A 530 -4.74 3.25 -17.72
C LYS A 530 -4.44 2.69 -16.33
N ARG A 531 -3.29 3.07 -15.80
CA ARG A 531 -2.95 2.91 -14.38
C ARG A 531 -3.82 3.86 -13.57
N THR A 532 -4.68 3.33 -12.71
CA THR A 532 -5.56 4.13 -11.84
C THR A 532 -5.20 4.01 -10.37
N GLY A 533 -4.64 2.86 -9.96
CA GLY A 533 -4.42 2.53 -8.54
C GLY A 533 -5.71 2.26 -7.76
N ASN A 534 -6.87 2.24 -8.43
CA ASN A 534 -8.18 2.05 -7.81
C ASN A 534 -8.77 0.71 -8.23
N PHE A 535 -8.74 -0.27 -7.33
CA PHE A 535 -9.34 -1.58 -7.53
C PHE A 535 -9.80 -2.14 -6.18
N GLU A 536 -10.70 -3.11 -6.24
CA GLU A 536 -11.20 -3.87 -5.11
C GLU A 536 -10.69 -5.31 -5.19
N ILE A 537 -10.58 -5.96 -4.03
CA ILE A 537 -10.15 -7.35 -3.92
C ILE A 537 -11.35 -8.23 -3.57
N ARG A 538 -11.47 -9.36 -4.25
CA ARG A 538 -12.44 -10.41 -3.96
C ARG A 538 -11.73 -11.75 -3.77
N PHE A 539 -12.19 -12.56 -2.83
CA PHE A 539 -11.66 -13.91 -2.61
C PHE A 539 -12.58 -14.92 -3.28
N ASP A 540 -11.96 -15.90 -3.94
CA ASP A 540 -12.56 -17.11 -4.53
C ASP A 540 -13.63 -16.91 -5.62
N GLU A 541 -14.43 -15.84 -5.57
CA GLU A 541 -15.62 -15.62 -6.41
C GLU A 541 -15.40 -14.60 -7.54
N LEU A 542 -16.17 -14.77 -8.62
CA LEU A 542 -16.23 -13.84 -9.75
C LEU A 542 -16.90 -12.52 -9.34
N PRO A 543 -16.24 -11.36 -9.51
CA PRO A 543 -16.89 -10.07 -9.32
C PRO A 543 -17.89 -9.77 -10.46
N LEU A 544 -19.11 -9.40 -10.09
CA LEU A 544 -20.21 -9.08 -11.03
C LEU A 544 -20.79 -7.68 -10.75
N LYS A 545 -21.17 -6.98 -11.82
CA LYS A 545 -21.96 -5.74 -11.75
C LYS A 545 -23.43 -6.07 -11.48
N GLY A 546 -24.10 -5.21 -10.72
CA GLY A 546 -25.54 -5.34 -10.42
C GLY A 546 -25.83 -6.36 -9.32
N ASP A 547 -27.00 -7.03 -9.37
CA ASP A 547 -27.41 -8.01 -8.37
C ASP A 547 -26.66 -9.35 -8.50
N GLU A 548 -25.60 -9.52 -7.72
CA GLU A 548 -24.75 -10.71 -7.73
C GLU A 548 -25.49 -12.02 -7.42
N LYS A 549 -26.70 -11.98 -6.84
CA LYS A 549 -27.51 -13.16 -6.54
C LYS A 549 -28.36 -13.63 -7.71
N ASP A 550 -28.41 -12.87 -8.80
CA ASP A 550 -29.08 -13.26 -10.03
C ASP A 550 -28.08 -13.95 -10.97
N PRO A 551 -28.12 -15.30 -11.11
CA PRO A 551 -27.25 -16.03 -12.02
C PRO A 551 -27.75 -15.93 -13.48
N THR A 552 -28.86 -15.24 -13.74
CA THR A 552 -29.43 -15.11 -15.07
C THR A 552 -28.80 -13.94 -15.82
N ASN A 553 -28.46 -14.20 -17.08
CA ASN A 553 -27.87 -13.26 -18.03
C ASN A 553 -26.62 -12.50 -17.52
N LEU A 554 -25.44 -12.99 -17.90
CA LEU A 554 -24.15 -12.40 -17.53
C LEU A 554 -23.66 -11.32 -18.52
N ASP A 555 -24.41 -11.04 -19.57
CA ASP A 555 -24.03 -10.01 -20.55
C ASP A 555 -23.94 -8.63 -19.86
N ASP A 556 -22.87 -7.89 -20.18
CA ASP A 556 -22.56 -6.56 -19.64
C ASP A 556 -22.38 -6.48 -18.10
N ARG A 557 -22.35 -7.63 -17.41
CA ARG A 557 -22.17 -7.72 -15.95
C ARG A 557 -20.78 -8.09 -15.48
N LEU A 558 -19.89 -8.50 -16.37
CA LEU A 558 -18.54 -8.91 -16.00
C LEU A 558 -17.68 -7.69 -15.65
N HIS A 559 -17.03 -7.72 -14.48
CA HIS A 559 -15.99 -6.76 -14.14
C HIS A 559 -14.68 -7.03 -14.88
N GLY A 560 -13.75 -6.07 -14.80
CA GLY A 560 -12.44 -6.16 -15.39
C GLY A 560 -11.35 -5.59 -14.50
N ILE A 561 -10.12 -5.69 -14.98
CA ILE A 561 -8.96 -5.03 -14.39
C ILE A 561 -7.96 -4.68 -15.49
N SER A 562 -7.29 -3.53 -15.36
CA SER A 562 -6.21 -3.16 -16.29
C SER A 562 -4.93 -3.94 -15.98
N ALA A 563 -4.06 -4.13 -16.97
CA ALA A 563 -2.75 -4.74 -16.75
C ALA A 563 -1.91 -3.98 -15.72
N ALA A 564 -1.98 -2.64 -15.74
CA ALA A 564 -1.28 -1.79 -14.80
C ALA A 564 -1.83 -1.92 -13.37
N ASP A 565 -3.15 -1.95 -13.19
CA ASP A 565 -3.75 -2.04 -11.85
C ASP A 565 -3.61 -3.44 -11.25
N LEU A 566 -3.66 -4.51 -12.07
CA LEU A 566 -3.35 -5.85 -11.58
C LEU A 566 -1.88 -5.96 -11.14
N ALA A 567 -0.96 -5.31 -11.87
CA ALA A 567 0.45 -5.25 -11.48
C ALA A 567 0.64 -4.56 -10.11
N ILE A 568 -0.11 -3.48 -9.83
CA ILE A 568 -0.14 -2.83 -8.50
C ILE A 568 -0.60 -3.84 -7.45
N ALA A 569 -1.73 -4.52 -7.67
CA ALA A 569 -2.29 -5.48 -6.72
C ALA A 569 -1.33 -6.65 -6.42
N ILE A 570 -0.61 -7.14 -7.42
CA ILE A 570 0.40 -8.20 -7.28
C ILE A 570 1.63 -7.69 -6.53
N ALA A 571 2.09 -6.47 -6.83
CA ALA A 571 3.21 -5.85 -6.12
C ALA A 571 2.86 -5.63 -4.64
N ASP A 572 1.69 -5.06 -4.33
CA ASP A 572 1.20 -4.90 -2.95
C ASP A 572 1.18 -6.24 -2.21
N GLU A 573 0.76 -7.31 -2.87
CA GLU A 573 0.75 -8.65 -2.27
C GLU A 573 2.15 -9.24 -2.09
N GLY A 574 3.09 -8.96 -2.99
CA GLY A 574 4.48 -9.37 -2.83
C GLY A 574 5.16 -8.71 -1.63
N GLU A 575 4.85 -7.43 -1.40
CA GLU A 575 5.35 -6.64 -0.27
C GLU A 575 4.68 -7.08 1.04
N LEU A 576 3.34 -7.10 1.08
CA LEU A 576 2.58 -7.28 2.32
C LEU A 576 2.35 -8.75 2.69
N GLN A 577 2.33 -9.67 1.71
CA GLN A 577 2.12 -11.12 1.89
C GLN A 577 0.89 -11.49 2.74
N THR A 578 -0.16 -10.66 2.68
CA THR A 578 -1.37 -10.79 3.51
C THR A 578 -2.31 -11.88 3.03
N LYS A 579 -2.18 -12.33 1.77
CA LYS A 579 -3.07 -13.32 1.13
C LYS A 579 -2.40 -14.69 1.02
N CYS A 580 -1.53 -15.02 1.98
CA CYS A 580 -0.88 -16.31 2.05
C CYS A 580 -1.92 -17.43 2.16
N TRP A 581 -1.79 -18.43 1.29
CA TRP A 581 -2.70 -19.56 1.09
C TRP A 581 -4.13 -19.17 0.69
N ARG A 582 -4.29 -18.02 0.03
CA ARG A 582 -5.59 -17.54 -0.46
C ARG A 582 -5.64 -17.52 -1.99
N HIS A 583 -6.84 -17.69 -2.51
CA HIS A 583 -7.20 -17.43 -3.91
C HIS A 583 -8.02 -16.15 -3.99
N TRP A 584 -7.61 -15.24 -4.88
CA TRP A 584 -8.20 -13.91 -4.95
C TRP A 584 -8.20 -13.34 -6.37
N SER A 585 -8.98 -12.29 -6.57
CA SER A 585 -9.09 -11.50 -7.79
C SER A 585 -9.05 -10.01 -7.44
N ALA A 586 -8.45 -9.21 -8.32
CA ALA A 586 -8.58 -7.76 -8.31
C ALA A 586 -9.52 -7.33 -9.43
N PHE A 587 -10.39 -6.36 -9.14
CA PHE A 587 -11.36 -5.83 -10.09
C PHE A 587 -11.57 -4.33 -9.94
N ALA A 588 -11.90 -3.68 -11.04
CA ALA A 588 -12.17 -2.27 -11.13
C ALA A 588 -13.30 -2.03 -12.15
N ASP A 589 -13.78 -0.78 -12.22
CA ASP A 589 -14.63 -0.37 -13.33
C ASP A 589 -13.76 0.08 -14.52
N LEU A 590 -13.88 -0.63 -15.64
CA LEU A 590 -13.15 -0.35 -16.87
C LEU A 590 -13.98 0.49 -17.84
N ALA A 591 -14.46 1.64 -17.40
CA ALA A 591 -15.24 2.55 -18.23
C ALA A 591 -14.43 3.13 -19.40
N ASP A 592 -13.11 3.33 -19.23
CA ASP A 592 -12.21 3.71 -20.32
C ASP A 592 -11.90 2.50 -21.21
N ASP A 593 -12.39 2.51 -22.45
CA ASP A 593 -12.17 1.46 -23.44
C ASP A 593 -11.13 1.82 -24.52
N THR A 594 -10.33 2.86 -24.27
CA THR A 594 -9.31 3.32 -25.22
C THR A 594 -8.17 2.30 -25.33
N PRO A 595 -7.81 1.85 -26.55
CA PRO A 595 -6.62 1.03 -26.76
C PRO A 595 -5.35 1.72 -26.25
N THR A 596 -4.56 0.97 -25.50
CA THR A 596 -3.23 1.37 -25.02
C THR A 596 -2.23 0.27 -25.40
N PRO A 597 -0.91 0.54 -25.38
CA PRO A 597 0.08 -0.47 -25.73
C PRO A 597 -0.08 -1.75 -24.92
N SER A 598 -0.10 -2.91 -25.59
CA SER A 598 -0.28 -4.19 -24.89
C SER A 598 0.92 -4.55 -24.02
N TYR A 599 2.12 -4.07 -24.35
CA TYR A 599 3.35 -4.38 -23.64
C TYR A 599 4.11 -3.11 -23.30
N VAL A 600 4.86 -3.13 -22.20
CA VAL A 600 5.76 -2.04 -21.80
C VAL A 600 7.21 -2.49 -21.83
N THR A 601 8.13 -1.54 -22.02
CA THR A 601 9.58 -1.77 -22.03
C THR A 601 10.28 -0.81 -21.07
N LEU A 602 11.40 -1.24 -20.50
CA LEU A 602 12.30 -0.42 -19.71
C LEU A 602 13.12 0.48 -20.63
N ILE A 603 13.04 1.79 -20.41
CA ILE A 603 13.82 2.79 -21.13
C ILE A 603 15.13 3.06 -20.35
N PRO A 604 16.30 3.14 -21.00
CA PRO A 604 17.55 3.45 -20.30
C PRO A 604 17.51 4.82 -19.62
N SER A 605 18.01 4.90 -18.39
CA SER A 605 18.04 6.10 -17.53
C SER A 605 18.87 7.29 -18.07
N SER A 606 19.36 7.24 -19.32
CA SER A 606 20.26 8.25 -19.90
C SER A 606 19.55 9.38 -20.68
N HIS A 607 18.22 9.45 -20.65
CA HIS A 607 17.46 10.53 -21.29
C HIS A 607 16.24 10.95 -20.47
N ILE A 608 16.47 11.54 -19.28
CA ILE A 608 15.52 12.45 -18.62
C ILE A 608 16.31 13.64 -18.09
#